data_AF-A0A8D9AF00-F1
#
_entry.id   AF-A0A8D9AF00-F1
#
_cell.length_a   1.000
_cell.length_b   1.000
_cell.length_c   1.000
_cell.angle_alpha   90.00
_cell.angle_beta   90.00
_cell.angle_gamma   90.00
#
_symmetry.space_group_name_H-M   'P 1'
#
loop_
_entity.id
_entity.type
_entity.pdbx_description
1 polymer ?
#
loop_
_entity_poly.entity_id
_entity_poly.type
_entity_poly.pdbx_seq_one_letter_code
_entity_poly.pdbx_strand_id
1 'polypeptide(L)'
;MSCLPFPFYSVSNKTHFHSPEQMRGPVTYSCRHCGVYATQSLNEMVAHCKSCRYMPRSDPYRSKFVCNECNYGAYNTAAIKNHILTHAGQKPYACPHCSYASALKSNADRHIRITHEK
;
A
#
# COMPACT_ATOMS: atom_id res chain seq x y z
N MET A 1 33.80 -37.67 -9.78
CA MET A 1 34.53 -36.60 -9.06
C MET A 1 34.32 -35.33 -9.86
N SER A 2 33.26 -34.57 -9.57
CA SER A 2 33.27 -33.32 -8.75
C SER A 2 33.88 -32.14 -9.52
N CYS A 3 33.30 -30.94 -9.68
CA CYS A 3 32.15 -30.24 -9.11
C CYS A 3 31.76 -29.06 -10.04
N LEU A 4 30.49 -28.62 -9.98
CA LEU A 4 29.96 -27.28 -10.36
C LEU A 4 30.64 -26.15 -9.53
N PRO A 5 30.59 -24.81 -9.81
CA PRO A 5 29.35 -24.02 -10.08
C PRO A 5 29.43 -22.69 -10.90
N PHE A 6 28.24 -22.16 -11.27
CA PHE A 6 27.92 -20.77 -11.71
C PHE A 6 28.32 -19.71 -10.64
N PRO A 7 28.49 -18.37 -10.92
CA PRO A 7 27.45 -17.40 -11.37
C PRO A 7 27.98 -16.19 -12.21
N PHE A 8 27.17 -15.29 -12.80
CA PHE A 8 26.77 -13.98 -12.21
C PHE A 8 25.86 -13.16 -13.15
N TYR A 9 25.00 -12.34 -12.53
CA TYR A 9 24.06 -11.37 -13.09
C TYR A 9 24.69 -10.19 -13.87
N SER A 10 23.92 -9.58 -14.80
CA SER A 10 23.85 -8.11 -14.90
C SER A 10 22.58 -7.61 -15.61
N VAL A 11 21.98 -6.60 -14.97
CA VAL A 11 20.79 -5.83 -15.36
C VAL A 11 21.18 -4.78 -16.41
N SER A 12 20.31 -4.49 -17.38
CA SER A 12 20.34 -3.22 -18.10
C SER A 12 18.95 -2.78 -18.55
N ASN A 13 18.50 -1.75 -17.85
CA ASN A 13 17.30 -0.96 -18.04
C ASN A 13 17.31 -0.26 -19.42
N LYS A 14 16.31 -0.51 -20.27
CA LYS A 14 16.05 0.27 -21.49
C LYS A 14 14.54 0.38 -21.67
N THR A 15 14.01 1.56 -21.34
CA THR A 15 12.66 2.02 -21.68
C THR A 15 12.48 1.98 -23.20
N HIS A 16 11.65 1.06 -23.69
CA HIS A 16 11.24 1.03 -25.09
C HIS A 16 9.81 1.57 -25.19
N PHE A 17 9.67 2.79 -25.71
CA PHE A 17 8.42 3.26 -26.29
C PHE A 17 8.17 2.42 -27.55
N HIS A 18 7.13 1.59 -27.56
CA HIS A 18 6.62 0.94 -28.78
C HIS A 18 5.19 1.41 -29.08
N SER A 19 4.99 1.71 -30.36
CA SER A 19 3.75 2.10 -31.04
C SER A 19 2.60 1.08 -30.91
N PRO A 20 1.34 1.48 -31.20
CA PRO A 20 0.12 0.80 -30.72
C PRO A 20 -0.31 -0.48 -31.46
N GLU A 21 0.48 -1.05 -32.36
CA GLU A 21 -0.07 -1.87 -33.46
C GLU A 21 0.00 -3.41 -33.32
N GLN A 22 0.34 -3.98 -32.15
CA GLN A 22 0.54 -5.45 -32.03
C GLN A 22 -0.16 -6.13 -30.83
N MET A 23 -1.41 -5.74 -30.54
CA MET A 23 -2.23 -6.40 -29.51
C MET A 23 -3.19 -7.46 -30.11
N ARG A 24 -2.68 -8.64 -30.45
CA ARG A 24 -3.48 -9.88 -30.62
C ARG A 24 -2.79 -11.12 -30.02
N GLY A 25 -2.21 -10.95 -28.84
CA GLY A 25 -1.84 -12.05 -27.94
C GLY A 25 -2.68 -11.99 -26.66
N PRO A 26 -2.84 -13.09 -25.89
CA PRO A 26 -3.55 -13.03 -24.62
C PRO A 26 -2.86 -12.05 -23.69
N VAL A 27 -3.60 -11.05 -23.21
CA VAL A 27 -3.08 -10.06 -22.25
C VAL A 27 -2.70 -10.80 -20.97
N THR A 28 -1.40 -10.81 -20.67
CA THR A 28 -0.87 -11.38 -19.43
C THR A 28 -0.71 -10.28 -18.39
N TYR A 29 -1.34 -10.45 -17.24
CA TYR A 29 -1.13 -9.64 -16.05
C TYR A 29 0.06 -10.19 -15.29
N SER A 30 1.00 -9.34 -14.90
CA SER A 30 2.12 -9.69 -14.00
C SER A 30 2.00 -8.94 -12.68
N CYS A 31 2.27 -9.63 -11.57
CA CYS A 31 2.20 -9.04 -10.25
C CYS A 31 3.43 -8.17 -10.00
N ARG A 32 3.22 -6.87 -9.91
CA ARG A 32 4.26 -5.87 -9.67
C ARG A 32 4.86 -5.92 -8.26
N HIS A 33 4.26 -6.69 -7.33
CA HIS A 33 4.71 -6.79 -5.94
C HIS A 33 5.67 -7.95 -5.72
N CYS A 34 5.34 -9.15 -6.20
CA CYS A 34 6.25 -10.29 -6.11
C CYS A 34 7.19 -10.40 -7.31
N GLY A 35 6.81 -9.86 -8.48
CA GLY A 35 7.53 -10.01 -9.74
C GLY A 35 7.54 -11.44 -10.32
N VAL A 36 7.03 -12.43 -9.59
CA VAL A 36 7.12 -13.86 -9.95
C VAL A 36 5.80 -14.42 -10.50
N TYR A 37 4.66 -13.85 -10.10
CA TYR A 37 3.35 -14.36 -10.51
C TYR A 37 2.82 -13.62 -11.73
N ALA A 38 2.35 -14.37 -12.73
CA ALA A 38 1.65 -13.85 -13.88
C ALA A 38 0.45 -14.74 -14.23
N THR A 39 -0.64 -14.15 -14.70
CA THR A 39 -1.87 -14.83 -15.14
C THR A 39 -2.52 -14.06 -16.29
N GLN A 40 -3.31 -14.74 -17.11
CA GLN A 40 -4.10 -14.12 -18.18
C GLN A 40 -5.47 -13.60 -17.70
N SER A 41 -5.85 -13.88 -16.44
CA SER A 41 -7.11 -13.44 -15.86
C SER A 41 -6.91 -12.29 -14.87
N LEU A 42 -7.64 -11.19 -15.08
CA LEU A 42 -7.63 -10.06 -14.17
C LEU A 42 -8.12 -10.47 -12.77
N ASN A 43 -9.13 -11.34 -12.70
CA ASN A 43 -9.68 -11.82 -11.42
C ASN A 43 -8.67 -12.69 -10.66
N GLU A 44 -7.92 -13.54 -11.37
CA GLU A 44 -6.83 -14.31 -10.77
C GLU A 44 -5.70 -13.40 -10.30
N MET A 45 -5.39 -12.32 -11.03
CA MET A 45 -4.39 -11.36 -10.61
C MET A 45 -4.83 -10.59 -9.35
N VAL A 46 -6.10 -10.21 -9.28
CA VAL A 46 -6.68 -9.56 -8.10
C VAL A 46 -6.70 -10.52 -6.90
N ALA A 47 -7.01 -11.80 -7.11
CA ALA A 47 -6.94 -12.82 -6.06
C ALA A 47 -5.49 -13.03 -5.58
N HIS A 48 -4.52 -13.09 -6.50
CA HIS A 48 -3.11 -13.15 -6.17
C HIS A 48 -2.65 -11.92 -5.38
N CYS A 49 -3.04 -10.71 -5.78
CA CYS A 49 -2.64 -9.49 -5.06
C CYS A 49 -3.23 -9.42 -3.63
N LYS A 50 -4.29 -10.17 -3.32
CA LYS A 50 -4.80 -10.31 -1.94
C LYS A 50 -3.98 -11.29 -1.09
N SER A 51 -3.30 -12.26 -1.72
CA SER A 51 -2.46 -13.29 -1.07
C SER A 51 -0.96 -13.11 -1.29
N CYS A 52 -0.56 -12.07 -2.02
CA CYS A 52 0.83 -11.81 -2.39
C CYS A 52 1.64 -11.45 -1.13
N ARG A 53 2.62 -12.29 -0.78
CA ARG A 53 3.50 -12.07 0.40
C ARG A 53 4.28 -10.74 0.34
N TYR A 54 4.45 -10.19 -0.85
CA TYR A 54 5.12 -8.91 -1.09
C TYR A 54 4.16 -7.73 -1.20
N MET A 55 2.85 -7.95 -1.02
CA MET A 55 1.88 -6.88 -0.90
C MET A 55 1.94 -6.26 0.50
N PRO A 56 2.19 -4.94 0.60
CA PRO A 56 2.13 -4.26 1.89
C PRO A 56 0.67 -3.94 2.21
N ARG A 57 -0.02 -4.83 2.92
CA ARG A 57 -1.33 -4.51 3.52
C ARG A 57 -1.40 -5.09 4.91
N SER A 58 -1.76 -4.22 5.87
CA SER A 58 -2.00 -4.54 7.27
C SER A 58 -2.72 -5.86 7.36
N ASP A 59 -2.00 -6.90 7.79
CA ASP A 59 -2.51 -8.25 7.87
C ASP A 59 -3.72 -8.25 8.82
N PRO A 60 -4.96 -8.42 8.30
CA PRO A 60 -6.16 -8.33 9.11
C PRO A 60 -6.18 -9.38 10.23
N TYR A 61 -5.42 -10.46 10.03
CA TYR A 61 -5.32 -11.60 10.93
C TYR A 61 -4.36 -11.34 12.11
N ARG A 62 -3.36 -10.46 11.94
CA ARG A 62 -2.47 -9.98 13.02
C ARG A 62 -3.02 -8.74 13.73
N SER A 63 -3.95 -8.02 13.11
CA SER A 63 -4.67 -6.92 13.75
C SER A 63 -5.82 -7.43 14.61
N LYS A 64 -5.92 -6.92 15.85
CA LYS A 64 -7.04 -7.23 16.75
C LYS A 64 -8.35 -6.55 16.34
N PHE A 65 -8.26 -5.46 15.57
CA PHE A 65 -9.39 -4.66 15.15
C PHE A 65 -9.28 -4.41 13.65
N VAL A 66 -10.33 -4.79 12.91
CA VAL A 66 -10.39 -4.67 11.45
C VAL A 66 -11.49 -3.66 11.11
N CYS A 67 -11.24 -2.84 10.09
CA CYS A 67 -12.25 -1.94 9.56
C CYS A 67 -13.24 -2.72 8.68
N ASN A 68 -14.53 -2.45 8.81
CA ASN A 68 -15.55 -3.10 7.98
C ASN A 68 -15.74 -2.40 6.62
N GLU A 69 -15.27 -1.16 6.48
CA GLU A 69 -15.38 -0.39 5.24
C GLU A 69 -14.16 -0.54 4.32
N CYS A 70 -13.01 -0.95 4.86
CA CYS A 70 -11.79 -1.17 4.08
C CYS A 70 -10.89 -2.25 4.70
N ASN A 71 -9.85 -2.68 3.98
CA ASN A 71 -8.92 -3.73 4.45
C ASN A 71 -7.87 -3.21 5.47
N TYR A 72 -8.21 -2.19 6.27
CA TYR A 72 -7.31 -1.66 7.29
C TYR A 72 -7.42 -2.48 8.58
N GLY A 73 -6.27 -2.88 9.10
CA GLY A 73 -6.14 -3.59 10.38
C GLY A 73 -5.32 -2.78 11.39
N ALA A 74 -5.80 -2.71 12.63
CA ALA A 74 -5.12 -2.11 13.76
C ALA A 74 -4.96 -3.08 14.94
N TYR A 75 -3.88 -2.94 15.69
CA TYR A 75 -3.57 -3.78 16.86
C TYR A 75 -4.17 -3.25 18.16
N ASN A 76 -4.67 -2.01 18.18
CA ASN A 76 -5.30 -1.39 19.34
C ASN A 76 -6.58 -0.63 18.96
N THR A 77 -7.44 -0.41 19.96
CA THR A 77 -8.74 0.25 19.79
C THR A 77 -8.60 1.72 19.40
N ALA A 78 -7.55 2.41 19.86
CA ALA A 78 -7.32 3.81 19.54
C ALA A 78 -7.02 4.01 18.05
N ALA A 79 -6.18 3.16 17.46
CA ALA A 79 -5.82 3.24 16.05
C ALA A 79 -7.01 2.93 15.14
N ILE A 80 -7.84 1.91 15.45
CA ILE A 80 -9.05 1.65 14.65
C ILE A 80 -10.09 2.77 14.79
N LYS A 81 -10.29 3.33 15.99
CA LYS A 81 -11.21 4.46 16.20
C LYS A 81 -10.77 5.68 15.40
N ASN A 82 -9.50 6.03 15.50
CA ASN A 82 -8.94 7.14 14.74
C ASN A 82 -9.02 6.91 13.23
N HIS A 83 -8.82 5.67 12.79
CA HIS A 83 -9.01 5.29 11.39
C HIS A 83 -10.46 5.49 10.95
N ILE A 84 -11.46 5.08 11.75
CA ILE A 84 -12.88 5.28 11.43
C ILE A 84 -13.24 6.78 11.32
N LEU A 85 -12.60 7.66 12.09
CA LEU A 85 -12.80 9.12 11.94
C LEU A 85 -12.43 9.62 10.54
N THR A 86 -11.51 8.95 9.85
CA THR A 86 -11.15 9.30 8.47
C THR A 86 -12.26 8.99 7.48
N HIS A 87 -13.03 7.92 7.72
CA HIS A 87 -14.24 7.59 6.95
C HIS A 87 -15.35 8.61 7.22
N ALA A 88 -15.56 8.98 8.48
CA ALA A 88 -16.56 9.96 8.87
C ALA A 88 -16.17 11.42 8.54
N GLY A 89 -14.95 11.67 8.05
CA GLY A 89 -14.40 13.01 7.83
C GLY A 89 -14.30 13.87 9.10
N GLN A 90 -14.44 13.26 10.28
CA GLN A 90 -14.43 13.97 11.55
C GLN A 90 -13.01 14.36 11.92
N LYS A 91 -12.83 15.64 12.27
CA LYS A 91 -11.54 16.22 12.63
C LYS A 91 -11.64 16.88 14.00
N PRO A 92 -11.72 16.10 15.08
CA PRO A 92 -11.91 16.62 16.44
C PRO A 92 -10.73 17.46 16.93
N TYR A 93 -9.55 17.35 16.32
CA TYR A 93 -8.36 18.09 16.73
C TYR A 93 -8.18 19.32 15.85
N ALA A 94 -8.85 20.41 16.21
CA ALA A 94 -8.66 21.71 15.58
C ALA A 94 -7.44 22.45 16.17
N CYS A 95 -6.74 23.18 15.32
CA CYS A 95 -5.68 24.09 15.73
C CYS A 95 -6.32 25.36 16.35
N PRO A 96 -5.83 25.85 17.50
CA PRO A 96 -6.36 27.07 18.10
C PRO A 96 -5.92 28.34 17.36
N HIS A 97 -4.85 28.27 16.56
CA HIS A 97 -4.25 29.43 15.89
C HIS A 97 -4.70 29.60 14.43
N CYS A 98 -5.30 28.57 13.81
CA CYS A 98 -5.77 28.64 12.42
C CYS A 98 -6.88 27.62 12.15
N SER A 99 -7.47 27.65 10.94
CA SER A 99 -8.56 26.74 10.54
C SER A 99 -8.13 25.29 10.25
N TYR A 100 -6.88 24.91 10.57
CA TYR A 100 -6.40 23.54 10.39
C TYR A 100 -7.07 22.60 11.39
N ALA A 101 -7.57 21.46 10.93
CA ALA A 101 -8.11 20.42 11.79
C ALA A 101 -7.69 19.02 11.31
N SER A 102 -7.54 18.12 12.27
CA SER A 102 -7.01 16.78 12.08
C SER A 102 -7.86 15.71 12.78
N ALA A 103 -7.91 14.52 12.20
CA ALA A 103 -8.48 13.32 12.83
C ALA A 103 -7.57 12.74 13.94
N LEU A 104 -6.28 13.09 13.94
CA LEU A 104 -5.27 12.60 14.89
C LEU A 104 -4.69 13.74 15.73
N LYS A 105 -4.62 13.53 17.05
CA LYS A 105 -3.99 14.49 17.98
C LYS A 105 -2.53 14.77 17.62
N SER A 106 -1.75 13.72 17.36
CA SER A 106 -0.32 13.84 17.02
C SER A 106 -0.05 14.72 15.80
N ASN A 107 -0.96 14.72 14.82
CA ASN A 107 -0.87 15.56 13.65
C ASN A 107 -1.18 17.03 13.97
N ALA A 108 -2.19 17.30 14.81
CA ALA A 108 -2.50 18.66 15.26
C ALA A 108 -1.36 19.23 16.11
N ASP A 109 -0.84 18.46 17.08
CA ASP A 109 0.28 18.86 17.92
C ASP A 109 1.54 19.15 17.07
N ARG A 110 1.84 18.27 16.11
CA ARG A 110 2.96 18.48 15.18
C ARG A 110 2.76 19.73 14.32
N HIS A 111 1.55 19.98 13.84
CA HIS A 111 1.24 21.18 13.07
C HIS A 111 1.47 22.45 13.91
N ILE A 112 0.99 22.48 15.16
CA ILE A 112 1.21 23.63 16.06
C ILE A 112 2.71 23.87 16.25
N ARG A 113 3.49 22.82 16.58
CA ARG A 113 4.94 22.95 16.78
C ARG A 113 5.70 23.46 15.56
N ILE A 114 5.29 23.11 14.35
CA ILE A 114 6.03 23.46 13.12
C ILE A 114 5.55 24.79 12.53
N THR A 115 4.25 25.09 12.66
CA THR A 115 3.61 26.22 11.98
C THR A 115 3.40 27.42 12.90
N HIS A 116 3.24 27.21 14.21
CA HIS A 116 2.88 28.26 15.16
C HIS A 116 3.89 28.46 16.30
N GLU A 117 4.85 27.56 16.47
CA GLU A 117 5.91 27.64 17.48
C GLU A 117 7.25 27.89 16.78
N LYS A 118 7.57 29.17 16.54
CA LYS A 118 8.84 29.65 15.97
C LYS A 118 9.55 30.56 16.95
#